data_AF-A0A1B1URM5-F1
#
_entry.id   AF-A0A1B1URM5-F1
#
_cell.length_a   1.000
_cell.length_b   1.000
_cell.length_c   1.000
_cell.angle_alpha   90.00
_cell.angle_beta   90.00
_cell.angle_gamma   90.00
#
_symmetry.space_group_name_H-M   'P 1'
#
loop_
_entity.id
_entity.type
_entity.pdbx_description
1 polymer ?
#
loop_
_entity_poly.entity_id
_entity_poly.type
_entity_poly.pdbx_seq_one_letter_code
_entity_poly.pdbx_strand_id
1 'polypeptide(L)'
;MERECRHVAGRETLYGAVKQLINRAGAQIPIGSTSWLVTSSREGITTLVKQIANAWTDGTSALILLDLDAHPEPSPRTLQCLFGLTAAETQLAVELARGRNLLDIARSRRLSRTTIRTQLGALFVKTQTRRQADLVALLGRIAILP
;
A
#
# COMPACT_ATOMS: atom_id res chain seq x y z
N MET A 1 -11.03 -29.88 19.55
CA MET A 1 -11.56 -30.02 18.17
C MET A 1 -12.20 -28.72 17.67
N GLU A 2 -11.69 -27.54 18.07
CA GLU A 2 -12.33 -26.23 17.75
C GLU A 2 -11.43 -25.28 16.94
N ARG A 3 -10.17 -25.65 16.69
CA ARG A 3 -9.22 -24.81 15.94
C ARG A 3 -9.33 -24.95 14.42
N GLU A 4 -9.99 -26.00 13.93
CA GLU A 4 -10.09 -26.33 12.51
C GLU A 4 -11.26 -25.60 11.83
N CYS A 5 -12.35 -25.35 12.56
CA CYS A 5 -13.57 -24.75 12.02
C CYS A 5 -13.43 -23.24 11.68
N ARG A 6 -12.55 -22.52 12.39
CA ARG A 6 -12.30 -21.09 12.14
C ARG A 6 -11.47 -20.85 10.86
N HIS A 7 -10.75 -21.86 10.38
CA HIS A 7 -9.92 -21.79 9.18
C HIS A 7 -10.71 -22.12 7.91
N VAL A 8 -11.72 -22.99 8.01
CA VAL A 8 -12.61 -23.38 6.90
C VAL A 8 -13.56 -22.24 6.51
N ALA A 9 -14.15 -21.55 7.49
CA ALA A 9 -15.04 -20.40 7.23
C ALA A 9 -14.34 -19.21 6.54
N GLY A 10 -13.04 -19.00 6.83
CA GLY A 10 -12.21 -17.98 6.18
C GLY A 10 -11.83 -18.32 4.73
N ARG A 11 -11.71 -19.61 4.40
CA ARG A 11 -11.43 -20.08 3.04
C ARG A 11 -12.63 -19.93 2.11
N GLU A 12 -13.84 -20.21 2.59
CA GLU A 12 -15.07 -20.05 1.80
C GLU A 12 -15.37 -18.57 1.50
N THR A 13 -15.09 -17.69 2.45
CA THR A 13 -15.23 -16.23 2.26
C THR A 13 -14.19 -15.68 1.28
N LEU A 14 -12.92 -16.12 1.36
CA LEU A 14 -11.89 -15.69 0.41
C LEU A 14 -12.16 -16.19 -1.01
N TYR A 15 -12.49 -17.47 -1.18
CA TYR A 15 -12.82 -18.04 -2.48
C TYR A 15 -14.02 -17.33 -3.11
N GLY A 16 -15.07 -17.08 -2.32
CA GLY A 16 -16.24 -16.32 -2.76
C GLY A 16 -15.89 -14.91 -3.21
N ALA A 17 -15.08 -14.19 -2.43
CA ALA A 17 -14.65 -12.83 -2.75
C ALA A 17 -13.79 -12.78 -4.02
N VAL A 18 -12.82 -13.69 -4.16
CA VAL A 18 -11.98 -13.80 -5.36
C VAL A 18 -12.83 -14.14 -6.59
N LYS A 19 -13.76 -15.10 -6.48
CA LYS A 19 -14.68 -15.46 -7.56
C LYS A 19 -15.55 -14.27 -8.00
N GLN A 20 -16.05 -13.48 -7.05
CA GLN A 20 -16.80 -12.26 -7.35
C GLN A 20 -15.96 -11.22 -8.09
N LEU A 21 -14.71 -11.00 -7.67
CA LEU A 21 -13.80 -10.06 -8.34
C LEU A 21 -13.48 -10.49 -9.78
N ILE A 22 -13.18 -11.78 -10.00
CA ILE A 22 -12.92 -12.33 -11.33
C ILE A 22 -14.14 -12.14 -12.24
N ASN A 23 -15.34 -12.44 -11.72
CA ASN A 23 -16.58 -12.26 -12.46
C ASN A 23 -16.84 -10.79 -12.81
N ARG A 24 -16.59 -9.86 -11.88
CA ARG A 24 -16.71 -8.41 -12.13
C ARG A 24 -15.74 -7.93 -13.20
N ALA A 25 -14.52 -8.48 -13.22
CA ALA A 25 -13.53 -8.17 -14.24
C ALA A 25 -13.87 -8.75 -15.63
N GLY A 26 -14.88 -9.64 -15.73
CA GLY A 26 -15.11 -10.43 -16.94
C GLY A 26 -13.90 -11.29 -17.33
N ALA A 27 -13.01 -11.57 -16.37
CA ALA A 27 -11.71 -12.19 -16.64
C ALA A 27 -11.83 -13.71 -16.54
N GLN A 28 -11.10 -14.41 -17.42
CA GLN A 28 -10.81 -15.82 -17.25
C GLN A 28 -9.38 -15.93 -16.72
N ILE A 29 -9.16 -16.79 -15.72
CA ILE A 29 -7.82 -17.07 -15.19
C ILE A 29 -7.45 -18.49 -15.63
N PRO A 30 -6.68 -18.65 -16.72
CA PRO A 30 -6.15 -19.94 -17.11
C PRO A 30 -5.23 -20.50 -16.02
N ILE A 31 -5.22 -21.83 -15.93
CA ILE A 31 -4.26 -22.58 -15.12
C ILE A 31 -2.84 -22.22 -15.57
N GLY A 32 -1.90 -22.10 -14.63
CA GLY A 32 -0.52 -21.72 -14.94
C GLY A 32 -0.32 -20.23 -15.22
N SER A 33 -1.36 -19.39 -15.11
CA SER A 33 -1.25 -17.96 -15.46
C SER A 33 -0.91 -17.07 -14.27
N THR A 34 -0.32 -15.91 -14.57
CA THR A 34 -0.24 -14.78 -13.65
C THR A 34 -1.14 -13.67 -14.18
N SER A 35 -2.14 -13.28 -13.40
CA SER A 35 -3.13 -12.27 -13.77
C SER A 35 -3.07 -11.07 -12.83
N TRP A 36 -3.02 -9.87 -13.39
CA TRP A 36 -3.06 -8.60 -12.66
C TRP A 36 -4.44 -7.98 -12.81
N LEU A 37 -5.19 -7.94 -11.72
CA LEU A 37 -6.45 -7.23 -11.63
C LEU A 37 -6.21 -5.90 -10.93
N VAL A 38 -6.88 -4.87 -11.44
CA VAL A 38 -7.01 -3.59 -10.76
C VAL A 38 -8.47 -3.44 -10.32
N THR A 39 -8.70 -2.97 -9.10
CA THR A 39 -10.03 -2.71 -8.56
C THR A 39 -10.11 -1.32 -7.95
N SER A 40 -11.24 -0.64 -8.10
CA SER A 40 -11.65 0.50 -7.27
C SER A 40 -13.03 0.18 -6.73
N SER A 41 -13.13 0.01 -5.42
CA SER A 41 -14.39 -0.14 -4.70
C SER A 41 -15.27 1.10 -4.80
N ARG A 42 -14.68 2.30 -4.80
CA ARG A 42 -15.37 3.59 -4.88
C ARG A 42 -16.03 3.80 -6.23
N GLU A 43 -15.33 3.44 -7.30
CA GLU A 43 -15.84 3.57 -8.68
C GLU A 43 -16.54 2.31 -9.17
N GLY A 44 -16.53 1.22 -8.38
CA GLY A 44 -17.10 -0.08 -8.77
C GLY A 44 -16.36 -0.77 -9.91
N ILE A 45 -15.12 -0.35 -10.20
CA ILE A 45 -14.31 -0.86 -11.30
C ILE A 45 -13.56 -2.11 -10.85
N THR A 46 -13.57 -3.14 -11.68
CA THR A 46 -12.61 -4.24 -11.60
C THR A 46 -12.21 -4.59 -13.03
N THR A 47 -10.92 -4.63 -13.33
CA THR A 47 -10.45 -4.82 -14.71
C THR A 47 -9.15 -5.62 -14.73
N LEU A 48 -9.05 -6.53 -15.71
CA LEU A 48 -7.81 -7.25 -16.02
C LEU A 48 -6.86 -6.32 -16.78
N VAL A 49 -5.71 -6.03 -16.18
CA VAL A 49 -4.70 -5.13 -16.77
C VAL A 49 -3.67 -5.92 -17.54
N LYS A 50 -3.25 -7.07 -17.02
CA LYS A 50 -2.24 -7.91 -17.65
C LYS A 50 -2.48 -9.37 -17.31
N GLN A 51 -2.23 -10.23 -18.27
CA GLN A 51 -2.21 -11.67 -18.06
C GLN A 51 -1.01 -12.27 -18.77
N ILE A 52 -0.28 -13.12 -18.05
CA ILE A 52 0.82 -13.91 -18.59
C ILE A 52 0.39 -15.36 -18.48
N ALA A 53 0.10 -15.99 -19.62
CA ALA A 53 -0.21 -17.43 -19.66
C ALA A 53 1.07 -18.25 -19.47
N ASN A 54 0.93 -19.46 -18.93
CA ASN A 54 2.03 -20.42 -18.74
C ASN A 54 3.23 -19.83 -17.97
N ALA A 55 2.98 -18.90 -17.04
CA ALA A 55 3.98 -18.36 -16.14
C ALA A 55 4.47 -19.41 -15.12
N TRP A 56 3.64 -20.43 -14.85
CA TRP A 56 3.91 -21.51 -13.91
C TRP A 56 3.69 -22.86 -14.60
N THR A 57 4.58 -23.82 -14.37
CA THR A 57 4.55 -25.17 -14.99
C THR A 57 3.89 -26.23 -14.12
N ASP A 58 3.66 -25.93 -12.85
CA ASP A 58 3.04 -26.81 -11.85
C ASP A 58 1.51 -26.69 -11.80
N GLY A 59 0.91 -25.89 -12.70
CA GLY A 59 -0.51 -25.59 -12.72
C GLY A 59 -0.93 -24.51 -11.71
N THR A 60 -0.01 -23.95 -10.93
CA THR A 60 -0.30 -22.83 -10.02
C THR A 60 -0.73 -21.60 -10.82
N SER A 61 -1.71 -20.88 -10.31
CA SER A 61 -2.11 -19.58 -10.88
C SER A 61 -1.96 -18.51 -9.83
N ALA A 62 -1.38 -17.38 -10.24
CA ALA A 62 -1.17 -16.24 -9.36
C ALA A 62 -2.12 -15.10 -9.76
N LEU A 63 -2.79 -14.53 -8.77
CA LEU A 63 -3.63 -13.35 -8.92
C LEU A 63 -3.00 -12.21 -8.13
N ILE A 64 -2.63 -11.14 -8.82
CA ILE A 64 -2.19 -9.89 -8.21
C ILE A 64 -3.37 -8.94 -8.26
N LEU A 65 -3.81 -8.46 -7.10
CA LEU A 65 -4.86 -7.45 -6.99
C LEU A 65 -4.26 -6.12 -6.58
N LEU A 66 -4.51 -5.09 -7.38
CA LEU A 66 -4.14 -3.71 -7.12
C LEU A 66 -5.41 -2.93 -6.79
N ASP A 67 -5.55 -2.50 -5.54
CA ASP A 67 -6.66 -1.63 -5.13
C ASP A 67 -6.26 -0.17 -5.36
N LEU A 68 -6.96 0.51 -6.28
CA LEU A 68 -6.76 1.93 -6.58
C LEU A 68 -7.22 2.85 -5.45
N ASP A 69 -8.11 2.37 -4.58
CA ASP A 69 -8.57 3.13 -3.43
C ASP A 69 -7.64 2.94 -2.23
N ALA A 70 -6.73 1.96 -2.28
CA ALA A 70 -5.75 1.77 -1.23
C ALA A 70 -4.75 2.93 -1.23
N HIS A 71 -4.51 3.48 -0.05
CA HIS A 71 -3.49 4.49 0.17
C HIS A 71 -2.36 3.81 0.93
N PRO A 72 -1.42 3.13 0.24
CA PRO A 72 -0.39 2.38 0.91
C PRO A 72 0.46 3.33 1.76
N GLU A 73 0.67 2.95 3.01
CA GLU A 73 1.48 3.73 3.95
C GLU A 73 2.84 3.05 4.13
N PRO A 74 3.95 3.81 4.08
CA PRO A 74 5.26 3.24 4.33
C PRO A 74 5.36 2.79 5.79
N SER A 75 5.87 1.57 5.99
CA SER A 75 6.13 1.04 7.33
C SER A 75 7.09 1.97 8.09
N PRO A 76 6.75 2.39 9.33
CA PRO A 76 7.64 3.20 10.16
C PRO A 76 9.03 2.59 10.31
N ARG A 77 9.10 1.26 10.48
CA ARG A 77 10.37 0.52 10.62
C ARG A 77 11.18 0.60 9.34
N THR A 78 10.55 0.44 8.18
CA THR A 78 11.23 0.55 6.87
C THR A 78 11.81 1.94 6.68
N LEU A 79 11.06 3.00 7.01
CA LEU A 79 11.56 4.37 6.91
C LEU A 79 12.77 4.63 7.83
N GLN A 80 12.71 4.12 9.06
CA GLN A 80 13.83 4.21 10.00
C GLN A 80 15.06 3.49 9.48
N CYS A 81 14.90 2.27 8.96
CA CYS A 81 16.01 1.49 8.43
C CYS A 81 16.62 2.11 7.16
N LEU A 82 15.81 2.62 6.23
CA LEU A 82 16.30 3.15 4.96
C LEU A 82 16.98 4.52 5.09
N PHE A 83 16.49 5.38 5.97
CA PHE A 83 16.94 6.79 6.04
C PHE A 83 17.51 7.20 7.40
N GLY A 84 17.58 6.28 8.38
CA GLY A 84 18.01 6.62 9.74
C GLY A 84 17.10 7.68 10.38
N LEU A 85 15.79 7.60 10.12
CA LEU A 85 14.84 8.55 10.70
C LEU A 85 14.72 8.35 12.20
N THR A 86 14.57 9.45 12.94
CA THR A 86 14.15 9.39 14.34
C THR A 86 12.67 9.03 14.43
N ALA A 87 12.18 8.66 15.63
CA ALA A 87 10.76 8.39 15.84
C ALA A 87 9.88 9.60 15.46
N ALA A 88 10.32 10.82 15.79
CA ALA A 88 9.57 12.04 15.50
C ALA A 88 9.50 12.35 14.00
N GLU A 89 10.61 12.17 13.27
CA GLU A 89 10.69 12.31 11.81
C GLU A 89 9.86 11.24 11.10
N THR A 90 9.91 10.00 11.59
CA THR A 90 9.13 8.88 11.04
C THR A 90 7.64 9.15 11.12
N GLN A 91 7.17 9.63 12.28
CA GLN A 91 5.77 10.03 12.46
C GLN A 91 5.36 11.15 11.52
N LEU A 92 6.23 12.16 11.33
CA LEU A 92 5.97 13.23 10.37
C LEU A 92 5.88 12.68 8.93
N ALA A 93 6.81 11.81 8.53
CA ALA A 93 6.82 11.21 7.20
C ALA A 93 5.54 10.38 6.93
N VAL A 94 5.11 9.55 7.88
CA VAL A 94 3.86 8.77 7.74
C VAL A 94 2.64 9.67 7.56
N GLU A 95 2.52 10.73 8.36
CA GLU A 95 1.40 11.69 8.22
C GLU A 95 1.44 12.46 6.90
N LEU A 96 2.62 12.77 6.39
CA LEU A 96 2.79 13.36 5.06
C LEU A 96 2.43 12.38 3.94
N ALA A 97 2.77 11.09 4.09
CA ALA A 97 2.38 10.05 3.14
C ALA A 97 0.86 9.85 3.09
N ARG A 98 0.16 10.11 4.20
CA ARG A 98 -1.32 10.18 4.27
C ARG A 98 -1.91 11.42 3.59
N GLY A 99 -1.09 12.31 3.04
CA GLY A 99 -1.52 13.55 2.41
C GLY A 99 -1.93 14.65 3.38
N ARG A 100 -1.64 14.53 4.69
CA ARG A 100 -1.98 15.58 5.66
C ARG A 100 -1.10 16.81 5.48
N ASN A 101 -1.69 17.98 5.71
CA ASN A 101 -0.92 19.23 5.67
C ASN A 101 -0.11 19.44 6.97
N LEU A 102 1.00 20.15 6.87
CA LEU A 102 1.93 20.36 7.98
C LEU A 102 1.30 21.09 9.18
N LEU A 103 0.35 21.99 8.95
CA LEU A 103 -0.30 22.75 10.02
C LEU A 103 -1.25 21.86 10.84
N ASP A 104 -1.94 20.94 10.19
CA ASP A 104 -2.81 19.96 10.84
C ASP A 104 -1.98 18.97 11.65
N ILE A 105 -0.85 18.53 11.10
CA ILE A 105 0.10 17.68 11.82
C ILE A 105 0.67 18.40 13.04
N ALA A 106 1.01 19.70 12.91
CA ALA A 106 1.47 20.51 14.03
C ALA A 106 0.41 20.59 15.14
N ARG A 107 -0.84 20.88 14.76
CA ARG A 107 -1.97 20.97 15.69
C ARG A 107 -2.26 19.64 16.38
N SER A 108 -2.36 18.55 15.62
CA SER A 108 -2.68 17.22 16.16
C SER A 108 -1.59 16.70 17.10
N ARG A 109 -0.32 17.00 16.82
CA ARG A 109 0.82 16.62 17.66
C ARG A 109 1.16 17.64 18.75
N ARG A 110 0.41 18.76 18.84
CA ARG A 110 0.67 19.89 19.76
C ARG A 110 2.10 20.43 19.67
N LEU A 111 2.65 20.50 18.45
CA LEU A 111 3.99 21.00 18.17
C LEU A 111 3.93 22.39 17.53
N SER A 112 4.97 23.18 17.76
CA SER A 112 5.10 24.49 17.10
C SER A 112 5.35 24.33 15.60
N ARG A 113 4.98 25.35 14.81
CA ARG A 113 5.31 25.43 13.38
C ARG A 113 6.82 25.32 13.15
N THR A 114 7.62 25.93 14.02
CA THR A 114 9.08 25.88 13.96
C THR A 114 9.58 24.45 14.12
N THR A 115 9.07 23.71 15.12
CA THR A 115 9.45 22.31 15.36
C THR A 115 9.14 21.42 14.17
N ILE A 116 7.94 21.55 13.58
CA ILE A 116 7.55 20.78 12.39
C ILE A 116 8.43 21.15 11.19
N ARG A 117 8.77 22.44 11.01
CA ARG A 117 9.70 22.86 9.95
C ARG A 117 11.10 22.30 10.14
N THR A 118 11.60 22.23 11.38
CA THR A 118 12.90 21.62 11.67
C THR A 118 12.89 20.13 11.34
N GLN A 119 11.86 19.39 11.76
CA GLN A 119 11.70 17.96 11.42
C GLN A 119 11.60 17.76 9.91
N LEU A 120 10.86 18.61 9.20
CA LEU A 120 10.75 18.55 7.74
C LEU A 120 12.09 18.83 7.04
N GLY A 121 12.86 19.80 7.53
CA GLY A 121 14.20 20.06 7.03
C GLY A 121 15.14 18.86 7.20
N ALA A 122 15.08 18.19 8.35
CA ALA A 122 15.83 16.96 8.59
C ALA A 122 15.40 15.83 7.64
N LEU A 123 14.08 15.69 7.38
CA LEU A 123 13.57 14.74 6.40
C LEU A 123 14.13 15.02 4.99
N PHE A 124 14.14 16.27 4.54
CA PHE A 124 14.70 16.64 3.24
C PHE A 124 16.17 16.24 3.11
N VAL A 125 16.98 16.48 4.15
CA VAL A 125 18.39 16.06 4.16
C VAL A 125 18.51 14.54 4.15
N LYS A 126 17.82 13.82 5.05
CA LYS A 126 17.96 12.36 5.18
C LYS A 126 17.42 11.59 3.98
N THR A 127 16.45 12.16 3.28
CA THR A 127 15.82 11.52 2.09
C THR A 127 16.35 12.09 0.77
N GLN A 128 17.27 13.06 0.81
CA GLN A 128 17.80 13.75 -0.36
C GLN A 128 16.71 14.35 -1.26
N THR A 129 15.69 14.93 -0.63
CA THR A 129 14.59 15.63 -1.31
C THR A 129 14.64 17.13 -1.04
N ARG A 130 14.00 17.93 -1.90
CA ARG A 130 14.03 19.41 -1.79
C ARG A 130 12.65 20.04 -1.62
N ARG A 131 11.58 19.34 -2.04
CA ARG A 131 10.20 19.79 -1.91
C ARG A 131 9.37 18.74 -1.19
N GLN A 132 8.31 19.18 -0.51
CA GLN A 132 7.38 18.28 0.16
C GLN A 132 6.75 17.28 -0.82
N ALA A 133 6.42 17.73 -2.04
CA ALA A 133 5.89 16.84 -3.08
C ALA A 133 6.87 15.72 -3.46
N ASP A 134 8.17 16.03 -3.59
CA ASP A 134 9.22 15.05 -3.90
C ASP A 134 9.34 14.01 -2.78
N LEU A 135 9.28 14.47 -1.52
CA LEU A 135 9.27 13.61 -0.34
C LEU A 135 8.04 12.69 -0.34
N VAL A 136 6.84 13.23 -0.55
CA VAL A 136 5.60 12.41 -0.58
C VAL A 136 5.65 11.38 -1.71
N ALA A 137 6.14 11.75 -2.90
CA ALA A 137 6.31 10.82 -4.01
C ALA A 137 7.34 9.72 -3.71
N LEU A 138 8.42 10.03 -2.99
CA LEU A 138 9.37 9.03 -2.50
C LEU A 138 8.72 8.07 -1.49
N LEU A 139 8.00 8.61 -0.52
CA LEU A 139 7.32 7.81 0.52
C LEU A 139 6.26 6.88 -0.09
N GLY A 140 5.51 7.34 -1.09
CA GLY A 140 4.53 6.51 -1.79
C GLY A 140 5.16 5.32 -2.54
N ARG A 141 6.34 5.51 -3.15
CA ARG A 141 7.08 4.40 -3.78
C ARG A 141 7.55 3.36 -2.77
N ILE A 142 7.97 3.81 -1.58
CA ILE A 142 8.44 2.93 -0.50
C ILE A 142 7.28 2.16 0.12
N ALA A 143 6.09 2.75 0.15
CA ALA A 143 4.89 2.11 0.69
C ALA A 143 4.45 0.87 -0.08
N ILE A 144 4.90 0.71 -1.32
CA ILE A 144 4.60 -0.43 -2.20
C ILE A 144 5.67 -1.53 -2.08
N LEU A 145 6.80 -1.26 -1.38
CA LEU A 145 7.83 -2.27 -1.18
C LEU A 145 7.30 -3.42 -0.29
N PRO A 146 7.53 -4.69 -0.69
CA PRO A 146 7.08 -5.87 0.06
C PRO A 146 7.82 -6.05 1.40
#